data_AF-A0AA43DIK2-F1
#
_entry.id   AF-A0AA43DIK2-F1
#
_cell.length_a   1.000
_cell.length_b   1.000
_cell.length_c   1.000
_cell.angle_alpha   90.00
_cell.angle_beta   90.00
_cell.angle_gamma   90.00
#
_symmetry.space_group_name_H-M   'P 1'
#
loop_
_entity.id
_entity.type
_entity.pdbx_description
1 polymer ?
#
loop_
_entity_poly.entity_id
_entity_poly.type
_entity_poly.pdbx_seq_one_letter_code
_entity_poly.pdbx_strand_id
1 'polypeptide(L)'
;MSSDTIATRGNHQPVWRYIPAGSDETRAGTTGIYTNPFGPLITGAAKLGAVPDFGFFAVPGVEPPTPFDVFPGAPSVTMGGTIVFKGNYTVGGIGRTGVFFRILKNKAIPSSEGALEPAAGTQPVVMIANNTDTIIPGTTTVFGSTSPPSAAGPKVVFAGFDNEETPTRGGIYLAPLAHKPQLRTLVRIGEPVPGQSASQTFKHLGEGGAFDGRYVGFWGAWGTATKTVRLYCPTEGSKDRIDYCNRQLVCEDGTIEQDPNSTCDFTGCWQEKQVPVNQGIFVHDVSPGMTQVVATTDSGFNEFLFWNYSGKTPCVSATGHGQEGAEDDGEPARWRSSAFVAVSAGVGETFKAAFKAVKGDVVGIYLGHGPGQVIETVLDTTMAGQMLDPDAPTGSTITELGLEREGLRADWLAINAKMGIEGGTEEEGMAGIYVTRVPNTPRR
;
A
#
# COMPACT_ATOMS: atom_id res chain seq x y z
N MET A 1 15.59 -17.72 -4.53
CA MET A 1 16.57 -16.79 -3.93
C MET A 1 15.95 -16.27 -2.65
N SER A 2 16.48 -16.66 -1.50
CA SER A 2 16.23 -15.97 -0.24
C SER A 2 17.07 -14.69 -0.24
N SER A 3 16.47 -13.57 0.13
CA SER A 3 17.12 -12.28 0.24
C SER A 3 16.55 -11.63 1.49
N ASP A 4 17.43 -11.17 2.38
CA ASP A 4 17.06 -10.51 3.64
C ASP A 4 16.83 -9.01 3.41
N THR A 5 16.54 -8.64 2.16
CA THR A 5 16.40 -7.26 1.74
C THR A 5 14.99 -6.79 2.02
N ILE A 6 14.91 -5.75 2.84
CA ILE A 6 13.69 -4.99 3.11
C ILE A 6 13.75 -3.67 2.34
N ALA A 7 12.59 -3.13 2.00
CA ALA A 7 12.49 -1.75 1.56
C ALA A 7 11.31 -1.08 2.27
N THR A 8 11.54 0.10 2.79
CA THR A 8 10.53 0.94 3.42
C THR A 8 10.57 2.33 2.83
N ARG A 9 9.41 2.99 2.78
CA ARG A 9 9.38 4.43 2.60
C ARG A 9 9.59 5.13 3.95
N GLY A 10 10.06 6.36 3.92
CA GLY A 10 10.18 7.18 5.11
C GLY A 10 10.07 8.66 4.76
N ASN A 11 9.55 9.43 5.72
CA ASN A 11 9.50 10.89 5.66
C ASN A 11 10.35 11.44 6.80
N HIS A 12 11.07 12.52 6.54
CA HIS A 12 11.95 13.16 7.51
C HIS A 12 12.21 14.63 7.13
N GLN A 13 12.90 15.36 7.99
CA GLN A 13 13.37 16.72 7.69
C GLN A 13 14.31 16.72 6.48
N PRO A 14 14.42 17.83 5.71
CA PRO A 14 15.31 17.89 4.55
C PRO A 14 16.75 17.50 4.89
N VAL A 15 17.39 16.69 4.05
CA VAL A 15 18.75 16.16 4.26
C VAL A 15 19.81 16.78 3.37
N TRP A 16 19.42 17.59 2.38
CA TRP A 16 20.36 18.22 1.45
C TRP A 16 20.10 19.71 1.30
N ARG A 17 21.16 20.47 1.05
CA ARG A 17 21.10 21.89 0.72
C ARG A 17 21.78 22.13 -0.61
N TYR A 18 21.18 22.95 -1.46
CA TYR A 18 21.79 23.34 -2.73
C TYR A 18 21.26 24.70 -3.16
N ILE A 19 21.99 25.36 -4.06
CA ILE A 19 21.61 26.65 -4.63
C ILE A 19 21.24 26.41 -6.10
N PRO A 20 19.94 26.42 -6.45
CA PRO A 20 19.53 26.41 -7.85
C PRO A 20 20.07 27.64 -8.60
N ALA A 21 20.27 27.51 -9.91
CA ALA A 21 20.84 28.58 -10.71
C ALA A 21 19.94 29.84 -10.68
N GLY A 22 20.46 30.94 -10.13
CA GLY A 22 19.75 32.22 -10.04
C GLY A 22 18.72 32.32 -8.92
N SER A 23 18.74 31.43 -7.93
CA SER A 23 17.87 31.50 -6.74
C SER A 23 18.67 31.46 -5.43
N ASP A 24 17.96 31.56 -4.30
CA ASP A 24 18.52 31.38 -2.96
C ASP A 24 18.73 29.89 -2.60
N GLU A 25 19.43 29.64 -1.49
CA GLU A 25 19.62 28.31 -0.91
C GLU A 25 18.27 27.60 -0.71
N THR A 26 18.19 26.36 -1.19
CA THR A 26 17.03 25.49 -1.09
C THR A 26 17.39 24.22 -0.31
N ARG A 27 16.44 23.68 0.45
CA ARG A 27 16.58 22.41 1.18
C ARG A 27 15.74 21.31 0.52
N ALA A 28 16.27 20.10 0.40
CA ALA A 28 15.62 19.00 -0.32
C ALA A 28 15.79 17.64 0.38
N GLY A 29 15.06 16.63 -0.13
CA GLY A 29 15.10 15.25 0.38
C GLY A 29 14.31 15.07 1.67
N THR A 30 13.00 15.32 1.65
CA THR A 30 12.10 15.08 2.81
C THR A 30 11.51 13.67 2.84
N THR A 31 11.66 12.92 1.75
CA THR A 31 11.10 11.57 1.62
C THR A 31 11.96 10.69 0.72
N GLY A 32 11.91 9.39 0.94
CA GLY A 32 12.67 8.41 0.19
C GLY A 32 12.25 6.97 0.43
N ILE A 33 12.89 6.08 -0.32
CA ILE A 33 12.84 4.63 -0.14
C ILE A 33 14.20 4.18 0.39
N TYR A 34 14.21 3.54 1.56
CA TYR A 34 15.40 3.02 2.23
C TYR A 34 15.38 1.51 2.20
N THR A 35 16.54 0.92 1.95
CA THR A 35 16.68 -0.53 1.76
C THR A 35 18.07 -1.00 2.16
N ASN A 36 18.25 -2.31 2.36
CA ASN A 36 19.48 -2.89 2.86
C ASN A 36 20.02 -4.06 1.99
N PRO A 37 20.05 -3.95 0.65
CA PRO A 37 20.46 -5.07 -0.21
C PRO A 37 21.91 -5.51 0.00
N PHE A 38 22.73 -4.70 0.66
CA PHE A 38 24.16 -4.93 0.89
C PHE A 38 24.53 -4.96 2.39
N GLY A 39 23.54 -5.10 3.28
CA GLY A 39 23.73 -5.13 4.73
C GLY A 39 23.32 -3.81 5.42
N PRO A 40 24.07 -2.71 5.27
CA PRO A 40 23.69 -1.40 5.80
C PRO A 40 22.42 -0.85 5.14
N LEU A 41 21.67 -0.04 5.90
CA LEU A 41 20.56 0.75 5.36
C LEU A 41 21.11 1.87 4.43
N ILE A 42 20.59 1.94 3.22
CA ILE A 42 20.98 2.91 2.18
C ILE A 42 19.75 3.54 1.52
N THR A 43 19.95 4.67 0.84
CA THR A 43 18.91 5.33 0.04
C THR A 43 18.77 4.67 -1.33
N GLY A 44 17.62 4.03 -1.55
CA GLY A 44 17.21 3.43 -2.82
C GLY A 44 16.60 4.44 -3.80
N ALA A 45 15.75 5.35 -3.32
CA ALA A 45 15.19 6.48 -4.09
C ALA A 45 14.94 7.66 -3.14
N ALA A 46 14.96 8.91 -3.62
CA ALA A 46 14.75 10.09 -2.77
C ALA A 46 14.17 11.28 -3.55
N LYS A 47 13.54 12.21 -2.83
CA LYS A 47 13.12 13.54 -3.31
C LYS A 47 14.32 14.48 -3.48
N LEU A 48 15.27 14.05 -4.31
CA LEU A 48 16.52 14.76 -4.61
C LEU A 48 16.74 14.90 -6.12
N GLY A 49 15.80 14.47 -6.97
CA GLY A 49 15.96 14.45 -8.42
C GLY A 49 16.22 15.80 -9.09
N ALA A 50 15.85 16.92 -8.45
CA ALA A 50 16.19 18.27 -8.92
C ALA A 50 17.59 18.75 -8.50
N VAL A 51 18.24 18.07 -7.56
CA VAL A 51 19.59 18.43 -7.11
C VAL A 51 20.58 17.99 -8.18
N PRO A 52 21.50 18.87 -8.65
CA PRO A 52 22.42 18.56 -9.74
C PRO A 52 23.21 17.26 -9.56
N ASP A 53 23.70 16.99 -8.34
CA ASP A 53 24.47 15.79 -8.02
C ASP A 53 23.63 14.49 -8.03
N PHE A 54 22.31 14.61 -7.98
CA PHE A 54 21.39 13.50 -7.75
C PHE A 54 20.31 13.36 -8.83
N GLY A 55 20.54 13.91 -10.03
CA GLY A 55 19.61 13.81 -11.16
C GLY A 55 19.22 12.37 -11.54
N PHE A 56 20.00 11.36 -11.15
CA PHE A 56 19.63 9.94 -11.33
C PHE A 56 18.44 9.48 -10.46
N PHE A 57 18.05 10.27 -9.44
CA PHE A 57 16.80 10.09 -8.69
C PHE A 57 15.59 10.79 -9.34
N ALA A 58 15.79 11.58 -10.40
CA ALA A 58 14.70 12.29 -11.07
C ALA A 58 13.70 11.36 -11.73
N VAL A 59 12.50 11.89 -11.94
CA VAL A 59 11.46 11.24 -12.73
C VAL A 59 11.98 11.04 -14.18
N PRO A 60 12.05 9.81 -14.68
CA PRO A 60 12.61 9.56 -16.02
C PRO A 60 11.80 10.22 -17.14
N GLY A 61 12.50 10.90 -18.05
CA GLY A 61 11.90 11.48 -19.26
C GLY A 61 11.16 12.80 -19.05
N VAL A 62 11.38 13.49 -17.92
CA VAL A 62 10.84 14.81 -17.63
C VAL A 62 11.97 15.84 -17.63
N GLU A 63 11.80 16.91 -18.40
CA GLU A 63 12.73 18.02 -18.50
C GLU A 63 12.03 19.34 -18.11
N PRO A 64 12.64 20.18 -17.25
CA PRO A 64 13.90 19.96 -16.52
C PRO A 64 13.81 18.81 -15.49
N PRO A 65 14.95 18.33 -14.93
CA PRO A 65 14.96 17.25 -13.94
C PRO A 65 13.98 17.50 -12.79
N THR A 66 12.96 16.66 -12.73
CA THR A 66 11.84 16.81 -11.78
C THR A 66 12.00 15.76 -10.67
N PRO A 67 11.92 16.15 -9.39
CA PRO A 67 11.96 15.19 -8.29
C PRO A 67 10.60 14.48 -8.16
N PHE A 68 10.59 13.34 -7.49
CA PHE A 68 9.34 12.79 -6.97
C PHE A 68 8.82 13.65 -5.83
N ASP A 69 7.51 13.86 -5.77
CA ASP A 69 6.85 14.56 -4.66
C ASP A 69 6.79 13.63 -3.43
N VAL A 70 6.38 12.38 -3.65
CA VAL A 70 6.25 11.33 -2.62
C VAL A 70 6.28 9.93 -3.26
N PHE A 71 6.53 8.91 -2.43
CA PHE A 71 6.49 7.49 -2.79
C PHE A 71 5.32 6.78 -2.08
N PRO A 72 4.11 6.74 -2.66
CA PRO A 72 2.94 6.18 -1.99
C PRO A 72 2.97 4.65 -1.89
N GLY A 73 2.47 4.13 -0.76
CA GLY A 73 2.41 2.70 -0.47
C GLY A 73 3.78 2.06 -0.22
N ALA A 74 3.80 0.79 0.16
CA ALA A 74 5.07 0.09 0.35
C ALA A 74 5.79 -0.09 -1.00
N PRO A 75 7.12 0.02 -1.08
CA PRO A 75 7.87 -0.48 -2.23
C PRO A 75 7.92 -2.01 -2.21
N SER A 76 8.25 -2.63 -3.35
CA SER A 76 8.53 -4.06 -3.47
C SER A 76 10.01 -4.27 -3.81
N VAL A 77 10.60 -5.36 -3.29
CA VAL A 77 11.99 -5.74 -3.54
C VAL A 77 12.03 -7.00 -4.36
N THR A 78 12.91 -7.03 -5.36
CA THR A 78 13.13 -8.24 -6.15
C THR A 78 14.57 -8.36 -6.63
N MET A 79 14.95 -9.58 -7.00
CA MET A 79 16.29 -9.91 -7.51
C MET A 79 17.45 -9.41 -6.60
N GLY A 80 17.21 -9.36 -5.28
CA GLY A 80 18.19 -9.03 -4.23
C GLY A 80 18.67 -7.57 -4.15
N GLY A 81 18.45 -6.77 -5.19
CA GLY A 81 18.94 -5.39 -5.25
C GLY A 81 18.15 -4.50 -6.19
N THR A 82 16.90 -4.85 -6.49
CA THR A 82 16.01 -4.02 -7.30
C THR A 82 14.82 -3.60 -6.45
N ILE A 83 14.57 -2.29 -6.38
CA ILE A 83 13.35 -1.74 -5.79
C ILE A 83 12.37 -1.42 -6.90
N VAL A 84 11.09 -1.67 -6.65
CA VAL A 84 9.97 -1.36 -7.55
C VAL A 84 8.93 -0.60 -6.73
N PHE A 85 8.47 0.56 -7.22
CA PHE A 85 7.70 1.49 -6.40
C PHE A 85 6.73 2.34 -7.22
N LYS A 86 5.69 2.85 -6.55
CA LYS A 86 4.86 3.94 -7.08
C LYS A 86 5.51 5.27 -6.69
N GLY A 87 5.53 6.21 -7.63
CA GLY A 87 6.01 7.57 -7.41
C GLY A 87 4.99 8.58 -7.90
N ASN A 88 4.72 9.59 -7.08
CA ASN A 88 3.96 10.78 -7.49
C ASN A 88 4.93 11.92 -7.79
N TYR A 89 4.57 12.77 -8.74
CA TYR A 89 5.40 13.90 -9.17
C TYR A 89 4.55 14.96 -9.84
N THR A 90 4.99 16.21 -9.83
CA THR A 90 4.23 17.34 -10.38
C THR A 90 4.93 17.92 -11.61
N VAL A 91 4.18 18.07 -12.71
CA VAL A 91 4.67 18.71 -13.94
C VAL A 91 3.68 19.79 -14.37
N GLY A 92 4.14 21.04 -14.46
CA GLY A 92 3.29 22.17 -14.82
C GLY A 92 2.13 22.40 -13.85
N GLY A 93 2.34 22.13 -12.56
CA GLY A 93 1.30 22.22 -11.52
C GLY A 93 0.25 21.11 -11.53
N ILE A 94 0.43 20.09 -12.39
CA ILE A 94 -0.48 18.94 -12.47
C ILE A 94 0.18 17.73 -11.82
N GLY A 95 -0.47 17.17 -10.80
CA GLY A 95 -0.05 15.94 -10.14
C GLY A 95 -0.12 14.74 -11.08
N ARG A 96 0.96 13.97 -11.13
CA ARG A 96 1.16 12.77 -11.94
C ARG A 96 1.54 11.60 -11.06
N THR A 97 1.33 10.40 -11.59
CA THR A 97 1.68 9.16 -10.90
C THR A 97 2.21 8.12 -11.87
N GLY A 98 3.03 7.21 -11.37
CA GLY A 98 3.49 6.07 -12.14
C GLY A 98 4.15 4.99 -11.30
N VAL A 99 4.52 3.92 -12.01
CA VAL A 99 5.22 2.75 -11.49
C VAL A 99 6.62 2.73 -12.07
N PHE A 100 7.61 2.59 -11.19
CA PHE A 100 9.02 2.71 -11.49
C PHE A 100 9.81 1.56 -10.86
N PHE A 101 11.01 1.32 -11.36
CA PHE A 101 12.00 0.51 -10.67
C PHE A 101 13.38 1.14 -10.71
N ARG A 102 14.25 0.69 -9.80
CA ARG A 102 15.66 1.07 -9.80
C ARG A 102 16.50 -0.12 -9.39
N ILE A 103 17.55 -0.39 -10.17
CA ILE A 103 18.55 -1.40 -9.84
C ILE A 103 19.63 -0.72 -9.00
N LEU A 104 19.93 -1.31 -7.84
CA LEU A 104 20.88 -0.79 -6.88
C LEU A 104 22.21 -1.52 -7.02
N LYS A 105 23.31 -0.79 -6.85
CA LYS A 105 24.67 -1.34 -6.87
C LYS A 105 25.42 -0.88 -5.63
N ASN A 106 26.20 -1.76 -5.01
CA ASN A 106 27.05 -1.41 -3.88
C ASN A 106 28.22 -0.53 -4.36
N LYS A 107 27.97 0.77 -4.53
CA LYS A 107 28.89 1.77 -5.07
C LYS A 107 28.60 3.14 -4.46
N ALA A 108 29.64 3.91 -4.20
CA ALA A 108 29.56 5.34 -3.91
C ALA A 108 28.63 6.10 -4.86
N ILE A 109 27.99 7.13 -4.30
CA ILE A 109 27.40 8.23 -5.06
C ILE A 109 28.39 9.40 -5.00
N PRO A 110 28.99 9.81 -6.12
CA PRO A 110 29.77 11.04 -6.17
C PRO A 110 28.86 12.25 -5.91
N SER A 111 29.28 13.17 -5.06
CA SER A 111 28.62 14.46 -4.85
C SER A 111 29.65 15.57 -4.70
N SER A 112 29.21 16.81 -4.81
CA SER A 112 30.03 18.00 -4.57
C SER A 112 30.57 18.09 -3.13
N GLU A 113 29.94 17.42 -2.17
CA GLU A 113 30.39 17.33 -0.76
C GLU A 113 31.28 16.12 -0.48
N GLY A 114 31.59 15.31 -1.49
CA GLY A 114 32.36 14.07 -1.38
C GLY A 114 31.55 12.83 -1.75
N ALA A 115 32.21 11.67 -1.76
CA ALA A 115 31.53 10.41 -2.06
C ALA A 115 30.67 9.97 -0.88
N LEU A 116 29.39 9.70 -1.14
CA LEU A 116 28.47 9.13 -0.14
C LEU A 116 28.60 7.60 -0.15
N GLU A 117 28.98 7.03 1.00
CA GLU A 117 29.06 5.58 1.23
C GLU A 117 28.64 5.23 2.67
N PRO A 118 27.97 4.07 2.90
CA PRO A 118 27.49 3.11 1.90
C PRO A 118 26.33 3.65 1.06
N ALA A 119 26.23 3.24 -0.22
CA ALA A 119 25.25 3.78 -1.15
C ALA A 119 24.81 2.80 -2.26
N ALA A 120 23.79 3.21 -3.01
CA ALA A 120 23.15 2.42 -4.07
C ALA A 120 23.70 2.67 -5.50
N GLY A 121 24.79 3.45 -5.62
CA GLY A 121 25.31 3.92 -6.90
C GLY A 121 24.38 4.90 -7.62
N THR A 122 24.67 5.17 -8.89
CA THR A 122 24.04 6.22 -9.71
C THR A 122 23.18 5.68 -10.85
N GLN A 123 22.80 4.39 -10.82
CA GLN A 123 21.89 3.86 -11.83
C GLN A 123 20.55 4.62 -11.76
N PRO A 124 20.00 5.07 -12.90
CA PRO A 124 18.81 5.90 -12.92
C PRO A 124 17.58 5.09 -12.55
N VAL A 125 16.54 5.80 -12.09
CA VAL A 125 15.18 5.26 -12.04
C VAL A 125 14.71 4.94 -13.46
N VAL A 126 13.91 3.88 -13.61
CA VAL A 126 13.32 3.45 -14.88
C VAL A 126 11.81 3.39 -14.75
N MET A 127 11.12 4.05 -15.67
CA MET A 127 9.65 4.08 -15.72
C MET A 127 9.07 2.84 -16.40
N ILE A 128 8.09 2.21 -15.75
CA ILE A 128 7.32 1.07 -16.26
C ILE A 128 6.00 1.57 -16.87
N ALA A 129 5.23 2.36 -16.11
CA ALA A 129 3.93 2.88 -16.52
C ALA A 129 3.63 4.19 -15.78
N ASN A 130 2.74 5.02 -16.31
CA ASN A 130 2.31 6.28 -15.70
C ASN A 130 0.93 6.73 -16.21
N ASN A 131 0.43 7.83 -15.65
CA ASN A 131 -0.84 8.44 -16.05
C ASN A 131 -0.73 9.54 -17.13
N THR A 132 0.39 9.61 -17.85
CA THR A 132 0.58 10.59 -18.93
C THR A 132 0.57 9.97 -20.32
N ASP A 133 1.19 8.80 -20.47
CA ASP A 133 1.41 8.19 -21.79
C ASP A 133 1.12 6.69 -21.84
N THR A 134 0.91 6.05 -20.69
CA THR A 134 0.57 4.63 -20.68
C THR A 134 -0.91 4.42 -20.96
N ILE A 135 -1.21 3.85 -22.13
CA ILE A 135 -2.57 3.51 -22.55
C ILE A 135 -3.02 2.22 -21.86
N ILE A 136 -4.25 2.22 -21.33
CA ILE A 136 -4.93 1.03 -20.82
C ILE A 136 -5.03 0.01 -21.98
N PRO A 137 -4.42 -1.18 -21.86
CA PRO A 137 -4.40 -2.18 -22.93
C PRO A 137 -5.79 -2.48 -23.50
N GLY A 138 -5.90 -2.48 -24.83
CA GLY A 138 -7.17 -2.71 -25.53
C GLY A 138 -8.08 -1.49 -25.61
N THR A 139 -7.61 -0.30 -25.24
CA THR A 139 -8.36 0.96 -25.31
C THR A 139 -7.51 2.09 -25.91
N THR A 140 -8.06 3.30 -25.96
CA THR A 140 -7.34 4.55 -26.29
C THR A 140 -7.22 5.48 -25.07
N THR A 141 -7.60 5.00 -23.88
CA THR A 141 -7.64 5.78 -22.64
C THR A 141 -6.30 5.62 -21.93
N VAL A 142 -5.65 6.71 -21.53
CA VAL A 142 -4.48 6.67 -20.65
C VAL A 142 -4.91 6.31 -19.23
N PHE A 143 -4.00 5.74 -18.42
CA PHE A 143 -4.27 5.62 -16.99
C PHE A 143 -4.57 7.00 -16.39
N GLY A 144 -5.55 7.08 -15.49
CA GLY A 144 -5.72 8.20 -14.56
C GLY A 144 -4.98 7.95 -13.25
N SER A 145 -4.88 6.70 -12.81
CA SER A 145 -4.16 6.30 -11.60
C SER A 145 -3.44 4.96 -11.75
N THR A 146 -2.43 4.76 -10.90
CA THR A 146 -1.68 3.51 -10.75
C THR A 146 -1.52 3.17 -9.27
N SER A 147 -1.48 1.89 -8.91
CA SER A 147 -1.29 1.45 -7.53
C SER A 147 0.17 1.10 -7.19
N PRO A 148 0.52 1.02 -5.88
CA PRO A 148 1.80 0.47 -5.45
C PRO A 148 2.04 -0.95 -5.99
N PRO A 149 3.20 -1.22 -6.61
CA PRO A 149 3.46 -2.49 -7.27
C PRO A 149 3.86 -3.61 -6.30
N SER A 150 3.75 -4.86 -6.77
CA SER A 150 4.38 -6.06 -6.18
C SER A 150 5.24 -6.75 -7.24
N ALA A 151 6.43 -7.20 -6.89
CA ALA A 151 7.43 -7.67 -7.85
C ALA A 151 8.11 -8.98 -7.41
N ALA A 152 8.33 -9.88 -8.37
CA ALA A 152 8.95 -11.17 -8.14
C ALA A 152 9.72 -11.63 -9.39
N GLY A 153 11.02 -11.92 -9.20
CA GLY A 153 11.93 -12.13 -10.32
C GLY A 153 11.97 -10.92 -11.26
N PRO A 154 11.99 -11.12 -12.59
CA PRO A 154 12.06 -10.04 -13.56
C PRO A 154 10.69 -9.42 -13.89
N LYS A 155 9.67 -9.62 -13.05
CA LYS A 155 8.28 -9.26 -13.32
C LYS A 155 7.70 -8.39 -12.21
N VAL A 156 6.77 -7.52 -12.60
CA VAL A 156 6.00 -6.64 -11.72
C VAL A 156 4.51 -6.79 -12.01
N VAL A 157 3.71 -6.69 -10.95
CA VAL A 157 2.25 -6.57 -10.99
C VAL A 157 1.82 -5.27 -10.32
N PHE A 158 0.86 -4.58 -10.93
CA PHE A 158 0.24 -3.38 -10.37
C PHE A 158 -1.18 -3.22 -10.92
N ALA A 159 -2.02 -2.48 -10.21
CA ALA A 159 -3.32 -2.06 -10.72
C ALA A 159 -3.21 -0.69 -11.40
N GLY A 160 -4.00 -0.48 -12.44
CA GLY A 160 -4.09 0.80 -13.14
C GLY A 160 -5.48 1.02 -13.69
N PHE A 161 -6.01 2.23 -13.50
CA PHE A 161 -7.39 2.58 -13.80
C PHE A 161 -7.46 3.90 -14.58
N ASP A 162 -8.58 4.12 -15.27
CA ASP A 162 -8.86 5.39 -15.94
C ASP A 162 -9.20 6.52 -14.97
N ASN A 163 -9.82 6.20 -13.83
CA ASN A 163 -10.15 7.12 -12.76
C ASN A 163 -10.02 6.39 -11.41
N GLU A 164 -9.33 6.98 -10.43
CA GLU A 164 -9.13 6.36 -9.11
C GLU A 164 -10.43 6.24 -8.31
N GLU A 165 -11.25 7.29 -8.33
CA GLU A 165 -12.44 7.41 -7.49
C GLU A 165 -13.60 6.55 -7.99
N THR A 166 -13.81 6.52 -9.31
CA THR A 166 -14.88 5.74 -9.94
C THR A 166 -14.35 5.08 -11.21
N PRO A 167 -13.58 3.99 -11.08
CA PRO A 167 -12.94 3.35 -12.23
C PRO A 167 -13.99 2.72 -13.14
N THR A 168 -13.92 3.02 -14.44
CA THR A 168 -14.78 2.39 -15.47
C THR A 168 -13.99 1.47 -16.40
N ARG A 169 -12.67 1.69 -16.47
CA ARG A 169 -11.72 0.91 -17.25
C ARG A 169 -10.49 0.66 -16.41
N GLY A 170 -9.76 -0.38 -16.80
CA GLY A 170 -8.53 -0.72 -16.13
C GLY A 170 -8.58 -2.12 -15.54
N GLY A 171 -7.60 -2.41 -14.71
CA GLY A 171 -7.35 -3.76 -14.28
C GLY A 171 -6.03 -3.95 -13.54
N ILE A 172 -5.64 -5.20 -13.45
CA ILE A 172 -4.37 -5.66 -12.89
C ILE A 172 -3.49 -6.12 -14.05
N TYR A 173 -2.25 -5.61 -14.09
CA TYR A 173 -1.34 -5.82 -15.20
C TYR A 173 -0.07 -6.51 -14.75
N LEU A 174 0.45 -7.39 -15.60
CA LEU A 174 1.78 -7.96 -15.50
C LEU A 174 2.70 -7.30 -16.53
N ALA A 175 3.91 -6.96 -16.11
CA ALA A 175 4.94 -6.44 -16.99
C ALA A 175 6.33 -6.99 -16.62
N PRO A 176 7.27 -7.10 -17.58
CA PRO A 176 8.68 -7.25 -17.27
C PRO A 176 9.25 -5.96 -16.66
N LEU A 177 10.33 -6.07 -15.89
CA LEU A 177 11.11 -4.91 -15.42
C LEU A 177 11.94 -4.32 -16.57
N ALA A 178 11.31 -3.46 -17.36
CA ALA A 178 11.92 -2.75 -18.48
C ALA A 178 11.32 -1.34 -18.62
N HIS A 179 11.92 -0.50 -19.46
CA HIS A 179 11.37 0.82 -19.76
C HIS A 179 10.13 0.69 -20.63
N LYS A 180 8.99 1.25 -20.16
CA LYS A 180 7.69 1.27 -20.86
C LYS A 180 7.36 -0.04 -21.60
N PRO A 181 7.35 -1.18 -20.90
CA PRO A 181 7.12 -2.47 -21.53
C PRO A 181 5.67 -2.61 -21.98
N GLN A 182 5.41 -3.59 -22.84
CA GLN A 182 4.03 -4.01 -23.10
C GLN A 182 3.41 -4.61 -21.83
N LEU A 183 2.23 -4.11 -21.47
CA LEU A 183 1.46 -4.58 -20.32
C LEU A 183 0.55 -5.74 -20.74
N ARG A 184 0.58 -6.83 -19.95
CA ARG A 184 -0.37 -7.94 -20.11
C ARG A 184 -1.47 -7.81 -19.06
N THR A 185 -2.70 -7.60 -19.51
CA THR A 185 -3.88 -7.62 -18.62
C THR A 185 -4.06 -9.02 -18.03
N LEU A 186 -4.13 -9.10 -16.70
CA LEU A 186 -4.43 -10.33 -15.97
C LEU A 186 -5.92 -10.41 -15.60
N VAL A 187 -6.45 -9.28 -15.12
CA VAL A 187 -7.85 -9.12 -14.73
C VAL A 187 -8.28 -7.70 -15.10
N ARG A 188 -9.48 -7.50 -15.64
CA ARG A 188 -10.03 -6.15 -15.92
C ARG A 188 -11.44 -5.95 -15.40
N ILE A 189 -11.78 -4.69 -15.20
CA ILE A 189 -13.17 -4.28 -15.00
C ILE A 189 -14.00 -4.72 -16.22
N GLY A 190 -15.16 -5.32 -15.97
CA GLY A 190 -16.02 -5.92 -16.98
C GLY A 190 -15.73 -7.38 -17.30
N GLU A 191 -14.71 -8.01 -16.72
CA GLU A 191 -14.54 -9.46 -16.85
C GLU A 191 -15.49 -10.25 -15.94
N PRO A 192 -15.95 -11.44 -16.37
CA PRO A 192 -16.78 -12.31 -15.54
C PRO A 192 -16.11 -12.67 -14.22
N VAL A 193 -16.90 -12.67 -13.14
CA VAL A 193 -16.42 -13.10 -11.82
C VAL A 193 -16.46 -14.64 -11.75
N PRO A 194 -15.34 -15.31 -11.44
CA PRO A 194 -15.33 -16.77 -11.29
C PRO A 194 -16.34 -17.25 -10.25
N GLY A 195 -17.03 -18.36 -10.54
CA GLY A 195 -18.05 -18.93 -9.64
C GLY A 195 -19.40 -18.19 -9.63
N GLN A 196 -19.51 -17.05 -10.30
CA GLN A 196 -20.76 -16.29 -10.45
C GLN A 196 -21.39 -16.53 -11.82
N SER A 197 -22.63 -16.07 -12.01
CA SER A 197 -23.28 -16.13 -13.33
C SER A 197 -22.54 -15.26 -14.35
N ALA A 198 -22.63 -15.60 -15.64
CA ALA A 198 -21.89 -14.92 -16.71
C ALA A 198 -22.21 -13.41 -16.84
N SER A 199 -23.34 -12.95 -16.30
CA SER A 199 -23.72 -11.54 -16.27
C SER A 199 -23.05 -10.75 -15.13
N GLN A 200 -22.46 -11.43 -14.14
CA GLN A 200 -21.74 -10.80 -13.04
C GLN A 200 -20.29 -10.56 -13.46
N THR A 201 -19.94 -9.29 -13.57
CA THR A 201 -18.59 -8.86 -13.94
C THR A 201 -17.97 -8.02 -12.84
N PHE A 202 -16.64 -8.04 -12.72
CA PHE A 202 -15.93 -7.13 -11.83
C PHE A 202 -16.28 -5.67 -12.16
N LYS A 203 -16.67 -4.93 -11.13
CA LYS A 203 -16.94 -3.48 -11.18
C LYS A 203 -15.85 -2.69 -10.46
N HIS A 204 -15.25 -3.28 -9.42
CA HIS A 204 -14.14 -2.70 -8.70
C HIS A 204 -13.05 -3.74 -8.49
N LEU A 205 -11.80 -3.28 -8.48
CA LEU A 205 -10.60 -4.08 -8.20
C LEU A 205 -9.74 -3.31 -7.22
N GLY A 206 -9.07 -4.03 -6.33
CA GLY A 206 -8.26 -3.44 -5.26
C GLY A 206 -6.91 -2.96 -5.78
N GLU A 207 -6.41 -1.88 -5.20
CA GLU A 207 -5.08 -1.36 -5.48
C GLU A 207 -3.94 -2.19 -4.88
N GLY A 208 -4.23 -2.90 -3.77
CA GLY A 208 -3.30 -3.80 -3.09
C GLY A 208 -3.30 -5.21 -3.70
N GLY A 209 -2.42 -5.44 -4.68
CA GLY A 209 -2.17 -6.76 -5.26
C GLY A 209 -0.88 -7.40 -4.73
N ALA A 210 -0.94 -8.65 -4.31
CA ALA A 210 0.24 -9.44 -3.91
C ALA A 210 0.71 -10.32 -5.08
N PHE A 211 2.02 -10.46 -5.28
CA PHE A 211 2.59 -11.28 -6.35
C PHE A 211 3.80 -12.09 -5.89
N ASP A 212 3.77 -13.41 -6.11
CA ASP A 212 4.86 -14.32 -5.73
C ASP A 212 5.76 -14.74 -6.92
N GLY A 213 5.46 -14.27 -8.13
CA GLY A 213 6.13 -14.66 -9.37
C GLY A 213 5.24 -15.48 -10.32
N ARG A 214 4.19 -16.09 -9.78
CA ARG A 214 3.19 -16.86 -10.54
C ARG A 214 1.75 -16.48 -10.17
N TYR A 215 1.44 -16.36 -8.89
CA TYR A 215 0.10 -16.08 -8.40
C TYR A 215 -0.04 -14.61 -8.02
N VAL A 216 -1.18 -14.04 -8.37
CA VAL A 216 -1.56 -12.68 -8.00
C VAL A 216 -2.78 -12.72 -7.11
N GLY A 217 -2.61 -12.36 -5.83
CA GLY A 217 -3.72 -12.19 -4.89
C GLY A 217 -4.28 -10.78 -4.99
N PHE A 218 -5.60 -10.64 -5.06
CA PHE A 218 -6.26 -9.33 -5.15
C PHE A 218 -7.68 -9.35 -4.57
N TRP A 219 -8.20 -8.17 -4.28
CA TRP A 219 -9.61 -7.95 -3.94
C TRP A 219 -10.42 -7.52 -5.17
N GLY A 220 -11.66 -7.96 -5.27
CA GLY A 220 -12.60 -7.51 -6.31
C GLY A 220 -14.04 -7.48 -5.83
N ALA A 221 -14.85 -6.62 -6.47
CA ALA A 221 -16.27 -6.50 -6.19
C ALA A 221 -17.12 -6.48 -7.48
N TRP A 222 -18.38 -6.88 -7.37
CA TRP A 222 -19.31 -7.01 -8.49
C TRP A 222 -20.75 -6.68 -8.10
N GLY A 223 -21.61 -6.58 -9.12
CA GLY A 223 -22.98 -6.10 -8.94
C GLY A 223 -23.04 -4.60 -8.64
N THR A 224 -24.23 -4.11 -8.30
CA THR A 224 -24.50 -2.67 -8.04
C THR A 224 -25.03 -2.41 -6.64
N ALA A 225 -25.27 -3.47 -5.86
CA ALA A 225 -25.77 -3.33 -4.49
C ALA A 225 -24.65 -2.84 -3.58
N THR A 226 -24.92 -1.79 -2.82
CA THR A 226 -24.03 -1.25 -1.79
C THR A 226 -24.73 -1.29 -0.43
N LYS A 227 -23.92 -1.35 0.63
CA LYS A 227 -24.33 -1.14 2.02
C LYS A 227 -23.66 0.13 2.55
N THR A 228 -24.34 0.82 3.45
CA THR A 228 -23.75 1.95 4.17
C THR A 228 -22.93 1.45 5.34
N VAL A 229 -21.68 1.89 5.45
CA VAL A 229 -20.85 1.72 6.64
C VAL A 229 -20.61 3.09 7.29
N ARG A 230 -20.64 3.11 8.63
CA ARG A 230 -20.35 4.31 9.43
C ARG A 230 -18.91 4.24 9.94
N LEU A 231 -18.12 5.24 9.59
CA LEU A 231 -16.72 5.37 9.97
C LEU A 231 -16.57 6.48 10.99
N TYR A 232 -16.41 6.11 12.26
CA TYR A 232 -16.19 7.06 13.34
C TYR A 232 -14.79 7.67 13.25
N CYS A 233 -14.69 8.96 13.56
CA CYS A 233 -13.40 9.66 13.60
C CYS A 233 -12.42 8.92 14.50
N PRO A 234 -11.15 8.83 14.10
CA PRO A 234 -10.15 8.07 14.84
C PRO A 234 -9.95 8.66 16.24
N THR A 235 -9.69 7.79 17.21
CA THR A 235 -9.34 8.16 18.59
C THR A 235 -7.83 8.12 18.84
N GLU A 236 -7.07 7.55 17.90
CA GLU A 236 -5.62 7.36 17.98
C GLU A 236 -4.92 7.94 16.74
N GLY A 237 -3.63 8.26 16.88
CA GLY A 237 -2.80 8.82 15.82
C GLY A 237 -2.59 10.34 15.93
N SER A 238 -2.44 11.01 14.80
CA SER A 238 -2.12 12.44 14.75
C SER A 238 -3.26 13.28 15.29
N LYS A 239 -2.96 14.07 16.34
CA LYS A 239 -3.90 14.99 16.98
C LYS A 239 -4.62 15.89 15.99
N ASP A 240 -3.88 16.53 15.08
CA ASP A 240 -4.49 17.45 14.12
C ASP A 240 -5.49 16.76 13.18
N ARG A 241 -5.20 15.51 12.77
CA ARG A 241 -6.14 14.71 11.94
C ARG A 241 -7.38 14.31 12.73
N ILE A 242 -7.21 13.91 13.98
CA ILE A 242 -8.30 13.57 14.90
C ILE A 242 -9.20 14.79 15.08
N ASP A 243 -8.61 15.94 15.43
CA ASP A 243 -9.33 17.18 15.67
C ASP A 243 -10.03 17.68 14.40
N TYR A 244 -9.39 17.58 13.23
CA TYR A 244 -10.00 17.96 11.94
C TYR A 244 -11.23 17.11 11.61
N CYS A 245 -11.11 15.78 11.76
CA CYS A 245 -12.24 14.87 11.58
C CYS A 245 -13.37 15.17 12.56
N ASN A 246 -13.03 15.46 13.81
CA ASN A 246 -13.97 15.85 14.87
C ASN A 246 -14.45 17.31 14.79
N ARG A 247 -14.06 18.05 13.74
CA ARG A 247 -14.46 19.44 13.48
C ARG A 247 -14.04 20.42 14.57
N GLN A 248 -12.85 20.21 15.13
CA GLN A 248 -12.27 20.93 16.26
C GLN A 248 -10.81 21.34 16.05
N LEU A 249 -10.27 21.23 14.82
CA LEU A 249 -8.88 21.63 14.56
C LEU A 249 -8.72 23.14 14.67
N VAL A 250 -7.97 23.60 15.67
CA VAL A 250 -7.63 25.02 15.83
C VAL A 250 -6.27 25.30 15.18
N CYS A 251 -6.27 26.07 14.10
CA CYS A 251 -5.06 26.49 13.40
C CYS A 251 -4.25 27.52 14.20
N GLU A 252 -2.99 27.75 13.82
CA GLU A 252 -2.12 28.75 14.45
C GLU A 252 -2.67 30.18 14.44
N ASP A 253 -3.46 30.53 13.42
CA ASP A 253 -4.13 31.84 13.31
C ASP A 253 -5.43 31.94 14.14
N GLY A 254 -5.77 30.88 14.89
CA GLY A 254 -6.96 30.78 15.72
C GLY A 254 -8.24 30.38 14.96
N THR A 255 -8.17 30.12 13.66
CA THR A 255 -9.31 29.60 12.89
C THR A 255 -9.61 28.15 13.26
N ILE A 256 -10.89 27.75 13.13
CA ILE A 256 -11.31 26.37 13.38
C ILE A 256 -11.65 25.72 12.04
N GLU A 257 -10.80 24.77 11.65
CA GLU A 257 -10.96 23.98 10.43
C GLU A 257 -11.75 22.70 10.72
N GLN A 258 -12.59 22.32 9.76
CA GLN A 258 -13.55 21.22 9.91
C GLN A 258 -13.56 20.35 8.67
N ASP A 259 -13.56 19.02 8.83
CA ASP A 259 -13.86 18.15 7.70
C ASP A 259 -15.34 18.33 7.31
N PRO A 260 -15.64 18.89 6.13
CA PRO A 260 -17.01 19.15 5.72
C PRO A 260 -17.82 17.86 5.52
N ASN A 261 -17.16 16.71 5.39
CA ASN A 261 -17.81 15.42 5.23
C ASN A 261 -18.19 14.76 6.57
N SER A 262 -17.69 15.28 7.70
CA SER A 262 -17.96 14.75 9.03
C SER A 262 -19.31 15.25 9.59
N THR A 263 -20.13 14.29 10.00
CA THR A 263 -21.36 14.52 10.77
C THR A 263 -21.08 14.25 12.24
N CYS A 264 -21.55 15.12 13.14
CA CYS A 264 -21.35 14.95 14.58
C CYS A 264 -22.67 15.03 15.35
N ASP A 265 -22.83 14.17 16.36
CA ASP A 265 -23.86 14.26 17.39
C ASP A 265 -23.29 13.92 18.78
N PHE A 266 -24.16 13.64 19.75
CA PHE A 266 -23.75 13.28 21.12
C PHE A 266 -22.98 11.95 21.24
N THR A 267 -22.98 11.12 20.18
CA THR A 267 -22.26 9.85 20.11
C THR A 267 -20.87 9.97 19.48
N GLY A 268 -20.52 11.13 18.94
CA GLY A 268 -19.23 11.41 18.30
C GLY A 268 -19.37 11.95 16.88
N CYS A 269 -18.26 12.01 16.15
CA CYS A 269 -18.21 12.41 14.74
C CYS A 269 -17.94 11.20 13.84
N TRP A 270 -18.57 11.15 12.67
CA TRP A 270 -18.41 10.06 11.71
C TRP A 270 -18.64 10.51 10.26
N GLN A 271 -18.27 9.64 9.32
CA GLN A 271 -18.66 9.72 7.91
C GLN A 271 -19.34 8.43 7.47
N GLU A 272 -20.31 8.53 6.57
CA GLU A 272 -20.94 7.36 5.95
C GLU A 272 -20.30 7.08 4.59
N LYS A 273 -20.00 5.81 4.32
CA LYS A 273 -19.44 5.35 3.05
C LYS A 273 -20.28 4.23 2.46
N GLN A 274 -20.40 4.21 1.13
CA GLN A 274 -21.02 3.12 0.40
C GLN A 274 -19.99 2.05 0.09
N VAL A 275 -20.29 0.81 0.44
CA VAL A 275 -19.42 -0.35 0.26
C VAL A 275 -20.13 -1.40 -0.58
N PRO A 276 -19.48 -2.01 -1.59
CA PRO A 276 -20.08 -3.10 -2.34
C PRO A 276 -20.54 -4.26 -1.44
N VAL A 277 -21.77 -4.74 -1.68
CA VAL A 277 -22.30 -5.92 -0.98
C VAL A 277 -21.59 -7.18 -1.44
N ASN A 278 -21.36 -7.32 -2.75
CA ASN A 278 -20.70 -8.50 -3.30
C ASN A 278 -19.23 -8.20 -3.57
N GLN A 279 -18.37 -8.80 -2.75
CA GLN A 279 -16.93 -8.61 -2.81
C GLN A 279 -16.20 -9.87 -2.32
N GLY A 280 -14.90 -9.94 -2.62
CA GLY A 280 -14.10 -11.09 -2.23
C GLY A 280 -12.62 -10.97 -2.54
N ILE A 281 -11.90 -12.00 -2.12
CA ILE A 281 -10.49 -12.23 -2.38
C ILE A 281 -10.36 -13.29 -3.47
N PHE A 282 -9.49 -13.01 -4.43
CA PHE A 282 -9.25 -13.84 -5.60
C PHE A 282 -7.76 -14.05 -5.80
N VAL A 283 -7.41 -15.13 -6.48
CA VAL A 283 -6.04 -15.39 -6.94
C VAL A 283 -6.05 -15.67 -8.43
N HIS A 284 -5.22 -14.96 -9.19
CA HIS A 284 -4.97 -15.21 -10.60
C HIS A 284 -3.65 -15.96 -10.80
N ASP A 285 -3.68 -17.09 -11.49
CA ASP A 285 -2.49 -17.82 -11.90
C ASP A 285 -2.03 -17.33 -13.28
N VAL A 286 -0.87 -16.66 -13.32
CA VAL A 286 -0.33 -16.04 -14.54
C VAL A 286 0.12 -17.05 -15.61
N SER A 287 0.21 -18.34 -15.26
CA SER A 287 0.62 -19.41 -16.17
C SER A 287 -0.54 -19.92 -17.05
N PRO A 288 -1.63 -20.49 -16.49
CA PRO A 288 -2.83 -20.85 -17.26
C PRO A 288 -3.73 -19.64 -17.54
N GLY A 289 -3.51 -18.48 -16.90
CA GLY A 289 -4.35 -17.29 -17.07
C GLY A 289 -5.72 -17.41 -16.40
N MET A 290 -5.81 -18.13 -15.29
CA MET A 290 -7.08 -18.45 -14.63
C MET A 290 -7.21 -17.74 -13.28
N THR A 291 -8.32 -17.04 -13.10
CA THR A 291 -8.71 -16.44 -11.81
C THR A 291 -9.58 -17.41 -11.02
N GLN A 292 -9.27 -17.54 -9.73
CA GLN A 292 -9.93 -18.45 -8.80
C GLN A 292 -10.42 -17.66 -7.58
N VAL A 293 -11.59 -18.04 -7.06
CA VAL A 293 -12.16 -17.47 -5.84
C VAL A 293 -11.44 -18.05 -4.63
N VAL A 294 -11.08 -17.20 -3.67
CA VAL A 294 -10.57 -17.62 -2.36
C VAL A 294 -11.68 -17.49 -1.31
N ALA A 295 -12.24 -16.29 -1.16
CA ALA A 295 -13.25 -15.97 -0.17
C ALA A 295 -14.18 -14.88 -0.71
N THR A 296 -15.45 -14.93 -0.33
CA THR A 296 -16.45 -13.94 -0.74
C THR A 296 -17.39 -13.62 0.42
N THR A 297 -18.18 -12.57 0.26
CA THR A 297 -19.28 -12.27 1.19
C THR A 297 -20.31 -13.39 1.26
N ASP A 298 -20.53 -14.10 0.16
CA ASP A 298 -21.44 -15.25 0.10
C ASP A 298 -20.89 -16.51 0.80
N SER A 299 -19.58 -16.54 1.09
CA SER A 299 -18.91 -17.66 1.77
C SER A 299 -18.72 -17.41 3.28
N GLY A 300 -19.55 -16.55 3.88
CA GLY A 300 -19.59 -16.33 5.33
C GLY A 300 -18.68 -15.22 5.86
N PHE A 301 -18.20 -14.32 5.00
CA PHE A 301 -17.49 -13.10 5.41
C PHE A 301 -18.39 -11.87 5.24
N ASN A 302 -18.22 -10.87 6.10
CA ASN A 302 -19.05 -9.68 6.12
C ASN A 302 -18.39 -8.50 5.39
N GLU A 303 -17.05 -8.41 5.42
CA GLU A 303 -16.29 -7.27 4.91
C GLU A 303 -14.83 -7.67 4.62
N PHE A 304 -14.25 -7.06 3.57
CA PHE A 304 -12.82 -7.18 3.26
C PHE A 304 -12.11 -5.82 3.19
N LEU A 305 -12.87 -4.71 3.19
CA LEU A 305 -12.34 -3.36 3.18
C LEU A 305 -12.20 -2.80 4.59
N PHE A 306 -11.01 -2.32 4.89
CA PHE A 306 -10.67 -1.65 6.13
C PHE A 306 -10.32 -0.20 5.84
N TRP A 307 -10.56 0.68 6.81
CA TRP A 307 -10.56 2.12 6.59
C TRP A 307 -9.54 2.82 7.47
N ASN A 308 -8.86 3.81 6.92
CA ASN A 308 -7.95 4.67 7.66
C ASN A 308 -8.16 6.13 7.27
N TYR A 309 -8.26 7.01 8.28
CA TYR A 309 -8.32 8.45 8.07
C TYR A 309 -6.90 9.03 7.98
N SER A 310 -6.51 9.42 6.77
CA SER A 310 -5.13 9.79 6.45
C SER A 310 -5.09 11.01 5.53
N GLY A 311 -3.91 11.59 5.35
CA GLY A 311 -3.70 12.77 4.50
C GLY A 311 -3.36 14.02 5.30
N LYS A 312 -3.15 15.13 4.59
CA LYS A 312 -2.77 16.43 5.13
C LYS A 312 -4.01 17.19 5.59
N THR A 313 -3.97 17.71 6.82
CA THR A 313 -4.97 18.65 7.33
C THR A 313 -4.79 20.04 6.71
N PRO A 314 -5.84 20.89 6.66
CA PRO A 314 -5.73 22.23 6.06
C PRO A 314 -4.68 23.14 6.74
N CYS A 315 -4.40 22.89 8.01
CA CYS A 315 -3.43 23.61 8.82
C CYS A 315 -2.82 22.67 9.88
N VAL A 316 -1.82 23.19 10.61
CA VAL A 316 -1.28 22.59 11.83
C VAL A 316 -1.75 23.37 13.05
N SER A 317 -1.92 22.69 14.19
CA SER A 317 -2.31 23.35 15.43
C SER A 317 -1.14 23.99 16.17
N ALA A 318 -1.39 25.10 16.88
CA ALA A 318 -0.38 25.80 17.69
C ALA A 318 0.16 24.97 18.88
N THR A 319 -0.56 23.91 19.27
CA THR A 319 -0.23 23.02 20.40
C THR A 319 0.12 21.61 19.96
N GLY A 320 0.07 21.31 18.66
CA GLY A 320 0.43 20.02 18.10
C GLY A 320 1.94 19.78 18.12
N HIS A 321 2.35 18.53 18.30
CA HIS A 321 3.75 18.14 18.09
C HIS A 321 4.12 18.48 16.65
N GLY A 322 5.00 19.47 16.50
CA GLY A 322 5.23 20.17 15.25
C GLY A 322 5.74 19.30 14.10
N GLN A 323 5.48 19.79 12.89
CA GLN A 323 6.19 19.44 11.66
C GLN A 323 6.22 17.95 11.27
N GLU A 324 5.33 17.11 11.79
CA GLU A 324 5.14 15.77 11.23
C GLU A 324 4.48 15.85 9.85
N GLY A 325 5.31 15.89 8.80
CA GLY A 325 4.83 15.75 7.43
C GLY A 325 4.13 16.98 6.87
N ALA A 326 4.56 18.18 7.27
CA ALA A 326 4.26 19.42 6.54
C ALA A 326 4.95 19.41 5.17
N GLU A 327 4.64 18.42 4.33
CA GLU A 327 4.92 18.54 2.92
C GLU A 327 3.84 19.45 2.33
N ASP A 328 4.24 20.51 1.63
CA ASP A 328 3.30 21.46 1.02
C ASP A 328 2.39 20.81 -0.03
N ASP A 329 2.68 19.57 -0.42
CA ASP A 329 2.13 18.80 -1.54
C ASP A 329 1.38 17.50 -1.14
N GLY A 330 1.07 17.30 0.15
CA GLY A 330 0.30 16.14 0.61
C GLY A 330 -1.19 16.16 0.21
N GLU A 331 -1.74 15.01 -0.21
CA GLU A 331 -3.19 14.87 -0.48
C GLU A 331 -4.04 15.24 0.76
N PRO A 332 -5.21 15.87 0.59
CA PRO A 332 -6.10 16.21 1.69
C PRO A 332 -6.48 15.02 2.58
N ALA A 333 -6.76 15.33 3.85
CA ALA A 333 -7.26 14.38 4.82
C ALA A 333 -8.60 13.78 4.35
N ARG A 334 -8.67 12.45 4.26
CA ARG A 334 -9.87 11.68 3.89
C ARG A 334 -9.79 10.24 4.38
N TRP A 335 -10.94 9.59 4.47
CA TRP A 335 -11.02 8.13 4.60
C TRP A 335 -10.53 7.43 3.34
N ARG A 336 -9.59 6.50 3.51
CA ARG A 336 -9.11 5.60 2.45
C ARG A 336 -9.41 4.16 2.86
N SER A 337 -9.91 3.37 1.92
CA SER A 337 -10.12 1.94 2.12
C SER A 337 -8.95 1.13 1.58
N SER A 338 -8.74 -0.05 2.16
CA SER A 338 -7.76 -1.02 1.69
C SER A 338 -8.27 -2.42 1.96
N ALA A 339 -8.01 -3.32 1.02
CA ALA A 339 -8.12 -4.76 1.23
C ALA A 339 -6.72 -5.35 1.34
N PHE A 340 -6.56 -6.35 2.19
CA PHE A 340 -5.26 -6.95 2.48
C PHE A 340 -5.24 -8.42 2.08
N VAL A 341 -4.33 -8.76 1.18
CA VAL A 341 -4.07 -10.12 0.73
C VAL A 341 -2.56 -10.28 0.50
N ALA A 342 -2.01 -11.41 0.91
CA ALA A 342 -0.67 -11.85 0.61
C ALA A 342 -0.73 -13.25 -0.01
N VAL A 343 0.07 -13.51 -1.04
CA VAL A 343 0.03 -14.79 -1.78
C VAL A 343 1.42 -15.41 -1.85
N SER A 344 1.45 -16.74 -1.81
CA SER A 344 2.67 -17.54 -1.93
C SER A 344 2.31 -18.93 -2.41
N ALA A 345 3.20 -19.59 -3.15
CA ALA A 345 3.09 -21.00 -3.48
C ALA A 345 4.41 -21.74 -3.25
N GLY A 346 4.31 -22.92 -2.64
CA GLY A 346 5.39 -23.90 -2.61
C GLY A 346 5.62 -24.51 -4.00
N VAL A 347 6.80 -25.08 -4.23
CA VAL A 347 7.10 -25.79 -5.49
C VAL A 347 6.17 -27.00 -5.62
N GLY A 348 5.31 -26.99 -6.64
CA GLY A 348 4.35 -28.07 -6.90
C GLY A 348 3.09 -28.03 -6.04
N GLU A 349 2.90 -27.00 -5.21
CA GLU A 349 1.68 -26.79 -4.43
C GLU A 349 0.68 -25.90 -5.16
N THR A 350 -0.59 -25.94 -4.72
CA THR A 350 -1.54 -24.84 -4.97
C THR A 350 -1.05 -23.57 -4.26
N PHE A 351 -1.64 -22.43 -4.59
CA PHE A 351 -1.35 -21.20 -3.85
C PHE A 351 -1.87 -21.24 -2.41
N LYS A 352 -1.27 -20.42 -1.57
CA LYS A 352 -1.71 -19.99 -0.25
C LYS A 352 -2.03 -18.51 -0.33
N ALA A 353 -3.20 -18.11 0.15
CA ALA A 353 -3.60 -16.72 0.22
C ALA A 353 -3.97 -16.38 1.66
N ALA A 354 -3.12 -15.59 2.32
CA ALA A 354 -3.45 -14.96 3.59
C ALA A 354 -4.24 -13.67 3.30
N PHE A 355 -5.34 -13.42 3.99
CA PHE A 355 -6.14 -12.22 3.79
C PHE A 355 -6.79 -11.74 5.08
N LYS A 356 -7.00 -10.43 5.19
CA LYS A 356 -7.72 -9.82 6.30
C LYS A 356 -9.19 -9.70 5.94
N ALA A 357 -10.09 -10.10 6.84
CA ALA A 357 -11.53 -10.00 6.64
C ALA A 357 -12.28 -9.86 7.97
N VAL A 358 -13.58 -9.58 7.88
CA VAL A 358 -14.52 -9.63 9.00
C VAL A 358 -15.43 -10.84 8.83
N LYS A 359 -15.62 -11.63 9.90
CA LYS A 359 -16.54 -12.77 9.96
C LYS A 359 -17.44 -12.64 11.19
N GLY A 360 -18.74 -12.46 10.98
CA GLY A 360 -19.62 -11.93 12.02
C GLY A 360 -19.17 -10.53 12.40
N ASP A 361 -18.82 -10.33 13.67
CA ASP A 361 -18.26 -9.09 14.21
C ASP A 361 -16.77 -9.20 14.54
N VAL A 362 -16.12 -10.29 14.10
CA VAL A 362 -14.72 -10.60 14.42
C VAL A 362 -13.81 -10.23 13.25
N VAL A 363 -12.75 -9.47 13.53
CA VAL A 363 -11.69 -9.18 12.55
C VAL A 363 -10.63 -10.27 12.64
N GLY A 364 -10.22 -10.83 11.50
CA GLY A 364 -9.22 -11.89 11.47
C GLY A 364 -8.31 -11.86 10.25
N ILE A 365 -7.21 -12.60 10.37
CA ILE A 365 -6.36 -13.03 9.26
C ILE A 365 -6.67 -14.49 8.99
N TYR A 366 -7.07 -14.77 7.76
CA TYR A 366 -7.49 -16.08 7.30
C TYR A 366 -6.58 -16.60 6.20
N LEU A 367 -6.52 -17.92 6.06
CA LEU A 367 -5.68 -18.60 5.08
C LEU A 367 -6.54 -19.49 4.18
N GLY A 368 -6.55 -19.18 2.88
CA GLY A 368 -7.18 -20.02 1.86
C GLY A 368 -6.15 -20.80 1.05
N HIS A 369 -6.47 -22.06 0.75
CA HIS A 369 -5.63 -22.97 -0.03
C HIS A 369 -6.29 -23.32 -1.37
N GLY A 370 -6.46 -22.37 -2.30
CA GLY A 370 -7.14 -22.68 -3.55
C GLY A 370 -8.61 -23.11 -3.42
N PRO A 371 -9.30 -23.34 -4.56
CA PRO A 371 -10.72 -23.68 -4.58
C PRO A 371 -11.04 -24.99 -3.88
N GLY A 372 -12.13 -24.98 -3.11
CA GLY A 372 -12.68 -26.17 -2.46
C GLY A 372 -11.93 -26.63 -1.21
N GLN A 373 -10.88 -25.91 -0.79
CA GLN A 373 -10.25 -26.13 0.52
C GLN A 373 -10.94 -25.29 1.59
N VAL A 374 -10.87 -25.78 2.83
CA VAL A 374 -11.37 -25.04 3.99
C VAL A 374 -10.49 -23.82 4.22
N ILE A 375 -11.11 -22.67 4.51
CA ILE A 375 -10.41 -21.47 4.92
C ILE A 375 -10.13 -21.58 6.42
N GLU A 376 -8.86 -21.46 6.79
CA GLU A 376 -8.40 -21.54 8.17
C GLU A 376 -8.34 -20.13 8.79
N THR A 377 -8.75 -20.01 10.05
CA THR A 377 -8.44 -18.80 10.84
C THR A 377 -7.00 -18.93 11.33
N VAL A 378 -6.14 -18.00 10.92
CA VAL A 378 -4.76 -17.93 11.44
C VAL A 378 -4.79 -17.26 12.81
N LEU A 379 -5.34 -16.06 12.87
CA LEU A 379 -5.50 -15.24 14.07
C LEU A 379 -6.77 -14.40 13.94
N ASP A 380 -7.43 -14.11 15.06
CA ASP A 380 -8.55 -13.18 15.10
C ASP A 380 -8.63 -12.41 16.43
N THR A 381 -9.49 -11.39 16.50
CA THR A 381 -9.63 -10.50 17.66
C THR A 381 -10.32 -11.15 18.87
N THR A 382 -10.67 -12.43 18.81
CA THR A 382 -11.19 -13.18 19.98
C THR A 382 -10.10 -13.96 20.70
N MET A 383 -8.91 -14.07 20.11
CA MET A 383 -7.79 -14.81 20.66
C MET A 383 -7.08 -14.02 21.78
N ALA A 384 -6.61 -14.74 22.79
CA ALA A 384 -5.80 -14.17 23.86
C ALA A 384 -4.44 -13.68 23.33
N GLY A 385 -3.96 -12.54 23.81
CA GLY A 385 -2.66 -11.98 23.42
C GLY A 385 -1.51 -12.95 23.71
N GLN A 386 -1.59 -13.68 24.83
CA GLN A 386 -0.61 -14.68 25.24
C GLN A 386 -0.49 -15.89 24.30
N MET A 387 -1.43 -16.10 23.37
CA MET A 387 -1.26 -17.09 22.30
C MET A 387 -0.29 -16.62 21.22
N LEU A 388 -0.22 -15.30 20.99
CA LEU A 388 0.65 -14.70 19.98
C LEU A 388 2.01 -14.36 20.56
N ASP A 389 2.03 -13.78 21.76
CA ASP A 389 3.23 -13.35 22.46
C ASP A 389 3.14 -13.75 23.94
N PRO A 390 3.97 -14.69 24.44
CA PRO A 390 3.95 -15.10 25.85
C PRO A 390 4.17 -13.95 26.85
N ASP A 391 4.81 -12.86 26.42
CA ASP A 391 5.06 -11.68 27.24
C ASP A 391 3.88 -10.67 27.20
N ALA A 392 2.84 -10.96 26.42
CA ALA A 392 1.64 -10.13 26.40
C ALA A 392 0.97 -10.08 27.79
N PRO A 393 0.39 -8.93 28.16
CA PRO A 393 -0.29 -8.75 29.44
C PRO A 393 -1.32 -9.86 29.71
N THR A 394 -1.33 -10.41 30.91
CA THR A 394 -2.28 -11.47 31.29
C THR A 394 -3.72 -10.95 31.16
N GLY A 395 -4.58 -11.73 30.49
CA GLY A 395 -5.96 -11.33 30.22
C GLY A 395 -6.14 -10.40 29.02
N SER A 396 -5.05 -10.04 28.32
CA SER A 396 -5.16 -9.29 27.07
C SER A 396 -5.75 -10.15 25.94
N THR A 397 -6.43 -9.48 25.02
CA THR A 397 -6.94 -10.05 23.76
C THR A 397 -6.37 -9.28 22.59
N ILE A 398 -6.31 -9.91 21.43
CA ILE A 398 -5.93 -9.22 20.19
C ILE A 398 -7.01 -8.19 19.87
N THR A 399 -6.63 -6.91 19.76
CA THR A 399 -7.55 -5.81 19.45
C THR A 399 -7.42 -5.36 18.00
N GLU A 400 -6.23 -5.49 17.40
CA GLU A 400 -6.01 -5.15 15.99
C GLU A 400 -5.04 -6.13 15.32
N LEU A 401 -5.24 -6.30 14.02
CA LEU A 401 -4.42 -7.14 13.14
C LEU A 401 -4.09 -6.39 11.85
N GLY A 402 -2.87 -6.51 11.36
CA GLY A 402 -2.48 -6.00 10.06
C GLY A 402 -1.69 -7.02 9.25
N LEU A 403 -1.87 -6.92 7.94
CA LEU A 403 -1.29 -7.81 6.95
C LEU A 403 -0.77 -6.96 5.79
N GLU A 404 0.49 -7.19 5.41
CA GLU A 404 1.07 -6.56 4.22
C GLU A 404 1.05 -7.52 3.04
N ARG A 405 0.95 -6.99 1.82
CA ARG A 405 0.84 -7.80 0.58
C ARG A 405 2.03 -8.71 0.32
N GLU A 406 3.21 -8.33 0.81
CA GLU A 406 4.44 -9.14 0.74
C GLU A 406 4.67 -9.97 2.02
N GLY A 407 3.70 -9.98 2.94
CA GLY A 407 3.82 -10.59 4.26
C GLY A 407 3.83 -12.12 4.26
N LEU A 408 3.40 -12.77 3.17
CA LEU A 408 3.44 -14.22 3.01
C LEU A 408 4.57 -14.63 2.05
N ARG A 409 5.53 -15.41 2.55
CA ARG A 409 6.68 -15.92 1.79
C ARG A 409 6.95 -17.38 2.11
N ALA A 410 6.77 -18.24 1.11
CA ALA A 410 6.69 -19.69 1.31
C ALA A 410 5.64 -20.00 2.40
N ASP A 411 6.09 -20.46 3.56
CA ASP A 411 5.26 -20.82 4.71
C ASP A 411 5.34 -19.79 5.84
N TRP A 412 6.10 -18.71 5.66
CA TRP A 412 6.25 -17.67 6.66
C TRP A 412 5.28 -16.53 6.42
N LEU A 413 4.52 -16.17 7.46
CA LEU A 413 3.60 -15.06 7.47
C LEU A 413 4.07 -14.03 8.50
N ALA A 414 4.36 -12.82 8.03
CA ALA A 414 4.60 -11.65 8.84
C ALA A 414 3.30 -10.84 8.99
N ILE A 415 2.97 -10.50 10.23
CA ILE A 415 1.78 -9.71 10.60
C ILE A 415 2.18 -8.62 11.59
N ASN A 416 1.30 -7.64 11.77
CA ASN A 416 1.32 -6.81 12.96
C ASN A 416 0.07 -7.09 13.79
N ALA A 417 0.20 -6.97 15.12
CA ALA A 417 -0.91 -7.12 16.04
C ALA A 417 -0.80 -6.13 17.19
N LYS A 418 -1.95 -5.65 17.66
CA LYS A 418 -2.12 -4.93 18.93
C LYS A 418 -2.94 -5.82 19.87
N MET A 419 -2.57 -5.81 21.14
CA MET A 419 -3.23 -6.55 22.21
C MET A 419 -3.54 -5.57 23.33
N GLY A 420 -4.73 -5.69 23.91
CA GLY A 420 -5.21 -4.81 24.96
C GLY A 420 -6.01 -5.57 26.01
N ILE A 421 -6.09 -4.98 27.20
CA ILE A 421 -6.96 -5.42 28.28
C ILE A 421 -8.26 -4.61 28.19
N GLU A 422 -9.41 -5.28 28.32
CA GLU A 422 -10.70 -4.59 28.33
C GLU A 422 -10.76 -3.54 29.45
N GLY A 423 -11.08 -2.29 29.10
CA GLY A 423 -11.10 -1.16 30.03
C GLY A 423 -9.71 -0.65 30.45
N GLY A 424 -8.63 -1.20 29.91
CA GLY A 424 -7.26 -0.76 30.16
C GLY A 424 -6.83 0.43 29.29
N THR A 425 -5.69 1.02 29.64
CA THR A 425 -5.06 2.10 28.86
C THR A 425 -4.15 1.54 27.77
N GLU A 426 -3.75 2.37 26.80
CA GLU A 426 -2.78 1.95 25.77
C GLU A 426 -1.44 1.48 26.35
N GLU A 427 -1.00 2.08 27.46
CA GLU A 427 0.26 1.72 28.15
C GLU A 427 0.20 0.33 28.79
N GLU A 428 -1.01 -0.20 29.02
CA GLU A 428 -1.24 -1.55 29.53
C GLU A 428 -1.37 -2.59 28.40
N GLY A 429 -1.29 -2.15 27.14
CA GLY A 429 -1.32 -2.98 25.96
C GLY A 429 0.07 -3.39 25.45
N MET A 430 0.08 -4.16 24.38
CA MET A 430 1.29 -4.55 23.65
C MET A 430 1.02 -4.50 22.15
N ALA A 431 2.00 -4.06 21.37
CA ALA A 431 1.92 -4.14 19.91
C ALA A 431 3.26 -4.55 19.32
N GLY A 432 3.23 -5.29 18.22
CA GLY A 432 4.44 -5.84 17.62
C GLY A 432 4.25 -6.31 16.19
N ILE A 433 5.39 -6.63 15.56
CA ILE A 433 5.46 -7.35 14.30
C ILE A 433 5.84 -8.79 14.63
N TYR A 434 4.99 -9.72 14.20
CA TYR A 434 5.12 -11.14 14.49
C TYR A 434 5.36 -11.91 13.20
N VAL A 435 6.15 -12.97 13.31
CA VAL A 435 6.39 -13.90 12.20
C VAL A 435 6.01 -15.30 12.66
N THR A 436 5.11 -15.93 11.92
CA THR A 436 4.64 -17.29 12.21
C THR A 436 4.73 -18.16 10.96
N ARG A 437 4.64 -19.48 11.15
CA ARG A 437 4.49 -20.42 10.04
C ARG A 437 3.01 -20.74 9.83
N VAL A 438 2.57 -20.63 8.59
CA VAL A 438 1.22 -21.07 8.21
C VAL A 438 1.18 -22.57 7.94
N PRO A 439 0.05 -23.24 8.19
CA PRO A 439 -0.13 -24.65 7.88
C PRO A 439 0.14 -24.95 6.39
N ASN A 440 0.72 -26.13 6.15
CA ASN A 440 0.86 -26.66 4.79
C ASN A 440 -0.41 -27.38 4.41
N THR A 441 -0.83 -27.25 3.15
CA THR A 441 -1.90 -28.07 2.61
C THR A 441 -1.49 -29.53 2.79
N PRO A 442 -2.32 -30.38 3.43
CA PRO A 442 -2.02 -31.80 3.52
C PRO A 442 -1.80 -32.33 2.11
N ARG A 443 -0.61 -32.89 1.83
CA ARG A 443 -0.34 -33.55 0.55
C ARG A 443 -1.33 -34.70 0.42
N ARG A 444 -2.25 -34.61 -0.55
CA ARG A 444 -3.14 -35.71 -0.91
C ARG A 444 -2.37 -36.79 -1.65
#